data_AF-A0A1H3G4Q3-F1
#
_entry.id   AF-A0A1H3G4Q3-F1
#
_cell.length_a   1.000
_cell.length_b   1.000
_cell.length_c   1.000
_cell.angle_alpha   90.00
_cell.angle_beta   90.00
_cell.angle_gamma   90.00
#
_symmetry.space_group_name_H-M   'P 1'
#
loop_
_entity.id
_entity.type
_entity.pdbx_description
1 polymer ?
#
loop_
_entity_poly.entity_id
_entity_poly.type
_entity_poly.pdbx_seq_one_letter_code
_entity_poly.pdbx_strand_id
1 'polypeptide(L)'
;MVWEVPYFPAYYFPLEDVSEEVLIRGNLTKHSPSRGDAALATVRVGEREAVDAAQIYDTSPIEELTGHVRFEFDAMDAWFEEDEEIFVHPRDPGVRVDILASSRHVRIEVDGVTVADSVRPRLLFETGLPTRYYLPKTDVRLDLLEPSDTVTHCPYKGTAGYHSVRIGDELHWDLVWGYDTPLPESQKIIGLVAFLNEKVDVYVDGVLQDRPKSKFG
;
A
#
# COMPACT_ATOMS: atom_id res chain seq x y z
N MET A 1 -3.53 -9.25 16.29
CA MET A 1 -3.40 -8.01 15.48
C MET A 1 -4.12 -6.88 16.19
N VAL A 2 -3.56 -5.66 16.17
CA VAL A 2 -4.08 -4.50 16.89
C VAL A 2 -4.17 -3.30 15.96
N TRP A 3 -5.31 -2.61 15.87
CA TRP A 3 -5.45 -1.38 15.09
C TRP A 3 -5.04 -0.19 15.95
N GLU A 4 -3.78 0.21 15.84
CA GLU A 4 -3.27 1.43 16.47
C GLU A 4 -3.68 2.69 15.70
N VAL A 5 -3.90 2.53 14.39
CA VAL A 5 -4.37 3.55 13.45
C VAL A 5 -5.52 3.01 12.61
N PRO A 6 -6.34 3.86 11.96
CA PRO A 6 -7.54 3.40 11.26
C PRO A 6 -7.31 2.60 9.97
N TYR A 7 -6.09 2.61 9.42
CA TYR A 7 -5.85 2.19 8.03
C TYR A 7 -5.23 0.79 7.90
N PHE A 8 -4.51 0.32 8.90
CA PHE A 8 -3.88 -1.00 8.91
C PHE A 8 -3.55 -1.43 10.35
N PRO A 9 -3.48 -2.75 10.60
CA PRO A 9 -3.12 -3.29 11.90
C PRO A 9 -1.61 -3.34 12.15
N ALA A 10 -1.23 -3.56 13.40
CA ALA A 10 0.10 -3.97 13.84
C ALA A 10 0.06 -5.41 14.38
N TYR A 11 1.16 -6.14 14.22
CA TYR A 11 1.34 -7.43 14.90
C TYR A 11 1.83 -7.22 16.33
N TYR A 12 1.26 -8.04 17.21
CA TYR A 12 1.66 -8.20 18.59
C TYR A 12 1.86 -9.69 18.78
N PHE A 13 3.00 -10.08 19.32
CA PHE A 13 3.37 -11.46 19.56
C PHE A 13 3.43 -11.70 21.07
N PRO A 14 2.99 -12.86 21.57
CA PRO A 14 3.33 -13.30 22.91
C PRO A 14 4.85 -13.19 23.10
N LEU A 15 5.29 -12.58 24.20
CA LEU A 15 6.73 -12.40 24.44
C LEU A 15 7.45 -13.75 24.53
N GLU A 16 6.76 -14.79 25.00
CA GLU A 16 7.28 -16.17 25.09
C GLU A 16 7.57 -16.81 23.72
N ASP A 17 6.97 -16.32 22.64
CA ASP A 17 7.21 -16.80 21.27
C ASP A 17 8.42 -16.11 20.61
N VAL A 18 9.02 -15.10 21.27
CA VAL A 18 10.19 -14.39 20.77
C VAL A 18 11.46 -14.96 21.39
N SER A 19 12.46 -15.23 20.55
CA SER A 19 13.77 -15.71 21.01
C SER A 19 14.41 -14.71 21.99
N GLU A 20 14.55 -15.10 23.26
CA GLU A 20 15.00 -14.19 24.32
C GLU A 20 16.35 -13.52 24.03
N GLU A 21 17.23 -14.20 23.30
CA GLU A 21 18.59 -13.73 22.97
C GLU A 21 18.63 -12.53 22.02
N VAL A 22 17.53 -12.22 21.32
CA VAL A 22 17.49 -11.12 20.35
C VAL A 22 17.00 -9.79 20.96
N LEU A 23 16.39 -9.82 22.15
CA LEU A 23 15.81 -8.64 22.78
C LEU A 23 16.71 -8.11 23.89
N ILE A 24 17.20 -6.89 23.71
CA ILE A 24 18.00 -6.17 24.71
C ILE A 24 17.14 -5.06 25.29
N ARG A 25 16.57 -5.30 26.48
CA ARG A 25 15.75 -4.31 27.17
C ARG A 25 16.58 -3.07 27.51
N GLY A 26 16.06 -1.90 27.13
CA GLY A 26 16.58 -0.61 27.54
C GLY A 26 15.94 -0.12 28.84
N ASN A 27 16.27 1.12 29.21
CA ASN A 27 15.66 1.82 30.35
C ASN A 27 14.58 2.84 29.93
N LEU A 28 14.25 2.88 28.64
CA LEU A 28 13.27 3.80 28.09
C LEU A 28 11.89 3.17 28.04
N THR A 29 10.87 4.02 28.12
CA THR A 29 9.47 3.63 27.98
C THR A 29 8.76 4.52 26.96
N LYS A 30 7.73 3.98 26.34
CA LYS A 30 6.85 4.69 25.41
C LYS A 30 5.42 4.60 25.91
N HIS A 31 4.84 5.76 26.22
CA HIS A 31 3.45 5.85 26.66
C HIS A 31 2.48 5.85 25.48
N SER A 32 1.43 5.03 25.56
CA SER A 32 0.27 5.08 24.70
C SER A 32 -0.99 5.35 25.53
N PRO A 33 -1.84 6.33 25.16
CA PRO A 33 -3.07 6.63 25.89
C PRO A 33 -4.03 5.43 26.01
N SER A 34 -4.04 4.52 25.04
CA SER A 34 -4.94 3.36 25.04
C SER A 34 -4.26 2.07 25.50
N ARG A 35 -2.95 1.91 25.28
CA ARG A 35 -2.22 0.66 25.55
C ARG A 35 -1.35 0.70 26.80
N GLY A 36 -1.22 1.86 27.45
CA GLY A 36 -0.34 2.04 28.61
C GLY A 36 1.12 2.22 28.22
N ASP A 37 2.02 1.97 29.18
CA ASP A 37 3.46 2.13 29.01
C ASP A 37 4.10 0.83 28.50
N ALA A 38 4.87 0.93 27.41
CA ALA A 38 5.71 -0.15 26.91
C ALA A 38 7.18 0.11 27.25
N ALA A 39 7.90 -0.91 27.70
CA ALA A 39 9.35 -0.87 27.78
C ALA A 39 9.95 -0.97 26.37
N LEU A 40 10.93 -0.13 26.06
CA LEU A 40 11.64 -0.18 24.77
C LEU A 40 12.82 -1.15 24.85
N ALA A 41 12.98 -1.95 23.81
CA ALA A 41 14.09 -2.88 23.66
C ALA A 41 14.73 -2.74 22.26
N THR A 42 16.05 -2.92 22.21
CA THR A 42 16.80 -3.05 20.97
C THR A 42 16.72 -4.50 20.49
N VAL A 43 16.43 -4.70 19.20
CA VAL A 43 16.52 -6.02 18.57
C VAL A 43 17.93 -6.19 18.02
N ARG A 44 18.66 -7.23 18.45
CA ARG A 44 20.02 -7.53 18.00
C ARG A 44 20.10 -8.93 17.44
N VAL A 45 20.60 -9.06 16.21
CA VAL A 45 20.89 -10.34 15.57
C VAL A 45 22.28 -10.28 14.94
N GLY A 46 23.21 -11.07 15.48
CA GLY A 46 24.62 -10.99 15.09
C GLY A 46 25.18 -9.58 15.35
N GLU A 47 25.68 -8.94 14.30
CA GLU A 47 26.25 -7.58 14.33
C GLU A 47 25.22 -6.47 14.02
N ARG A 48 23.98 -6.83 13.67
CA ARG A 48 22.94 -5.87 13.30
C ARG A 48 22.06 -5.54 14.50
N GLU A 49 21.67 -4.28 14.60
CA GLU A 49 20.83 -3.77 15.67
C GLU A 49 19.72 -2.85 15.12
N ALA A 50 18.52 -3.02 15.66
CA ALA A 50 17.42 -2.09 15.52
C ALA A 50 17.11 -1.49 16.91
N VAL A 51 17.67 -0.30 17.15
CA VAL A 51 17.60 0.38 18.46
C VAL A 51 16.18 0.81 18.77
N ASP A 52 15.72 0.50 19.99
CA ASP A 52 14.39 0.82 20.50
C ASP A 52 13.22 0.39 19.58
N ALA A 53 13.45 -0.63 18.75
CA ALA A 53 12.51 -1.10 17.74
C ALA A 53 11.48 -2.12 18.26
N ALA A 54 11.57 -2.53 19.53
CA ALA A 54 10.59 -3.40 20.18
C ALA A 54 9.92 -2.71 21.37
N GLN A 55 8.59 -2.76 21.42
CA GLN A 55 7.76 -2.25 22.50
C GLN A 55 7.17 -3.42 23.28
N ILE A 56 7.65 -3.65 24.51
CA ILE A 56 7.24 -4.76 25.36
C ILE A 56 6.23 -4.27 26.40
N TYR A 57 5.07 -4.89 26.43
CA TYR A 57 3.97 -4.56 27.34
C TYR A 57 3.94 -5.55 28.51
N ASP A 58 4.79 -5.35 29.52
CA ASP A 58 4.76 -6.15 30.75
C ASP A 58 3.41 -6.03 31.49
N THR A 59 2.75 -4.89 31.33
CA THR A 59 1.39 -4.61 31.78
C THR A 59 0.69 -3.72 30.78
N SER A 60 -0.62 -3.88 30.60
CA SER A 60 -1.43 -2.97 29.77
C SER A 60 -2.84 -2.80 30.35
N PRO A 61 -3.50 -1.64 30.16
CA PRO A 61 -4.94 -1.51 30.41
C PRO A 61 -5.80 -2.45 29.56
N ILE A 62 -5.25 -2.99 28.46
CA ILE A 62 -5.87 -4.03 27.63
C ILE A 62 -5.26 -5.36 28.07
N GLU A 63 -6.03 -6.21 28.72
CA GLU A 63 -5.55 -7.46 29.33
C GLU A 63 -4.83 -8.35 28.32
N GLU A 64 -5.35 -8.44 27.10
CA GLU A 64 -4.82 -9.25 26.00
C GLU A 64 -3.46 -8.78 25.48
N LEU A 65 -3.03 -7.56 25.80
CA LEU A 65 -1.70 -7.05 25.42
C LEU A 65 -0.65 -7.28 26.51
N THR A 66 -1.05 -7.69 27.71
CA THR A 66 -0.10 -8.00 28.78
C THR A 66 0.74 -9.20 28.35
N GLY A 67 2.06 -9.09 28.54
CA GLY A 67 3.01 -10.12 28.11
C GLY A 67 3.23 -10.19 26.60
N HIS A 68 2.85 -9.16 25.84
CA HIS A 68 3.10 -9.10 24.39
C HIS A 68 4.19 -8.10 24.01
N VAL A 69 4.78 -8.30 22.84
CA VAL A 69 5.74 -7.40 22.20
C VAL A 69 5.29 -7.01 20.80
N ARG A 70 5.53 -5.75 20.44
CA ARG A 70 5.29 -5.21 19.10
C ARG A 70 6.58 -4.61 18.53
N PHE A 71 6.91 -4.95 17.29
CA PHE A 71 8.11 -4.46 16.61
C PHE A 71 7.77 -3.30 15.66
N GLU A 72 8.68 -2.35 15.51
CA GLU A 72 8.64 -1.34 14.43
C GLU A 72 8.82 -2.07 13.10
N PHE A 73 7.80 -2.01 12.24
CA PHE A 73 7.73 -2.84 11.04
C PHE A 73 8.88 -2.55 10.06
N ASP A 74 9.18 -1.27 9.84
CA ASP A 74 10.24 -0.77 8.96
C ASP A 74 11.65 -0.93 9.55
N ALA A 75 11.78 -1.26 10.83
CA ALA A 75 13.06 -1.52 11.46
C ALA A 75 13.52 -2.98 11.30
N MET A 76 12.62 -3.91 10.95
CA MET A 76 12.95 -5.30 10.69
C MET A 76 13.31 -5.50 9.22
N ASP A 77 14.21 -6.46 8.94
CA ASP A 77 14.68 -6.71 7.57
C ASP A 77 13.59 -7.28 6.65
N ALA A 78 12.73 -8.14 7.20
CA ALA A 78 11.65 -8.79 6.46
C ALA A 78 10.58 -9.29 7.44
N TRP A 79 9.36 -9.45 6.92
CA TRP A 79 8.22 -9.98 7.64
C TRP A 79 7.58 -11.08 6.82
N PHE A 80 7.11 -12.13 7.48
CA PHE A 80 6.48 -13.27 6.81
C PHE A 80 5.14 -13.59 7.48
N GLU A 81 4.12 -13.82 6.66
CA GLU A 81 2.91 -14.53 7.05
C GLU A 81 3.05 -15.97 6.54
N GLU A 82 3.19 -16.94 7.45
CA GLU A 82 3.70 -18.28 7.09
C GLU A 82 5.05 -18.16 6.34
N ASP A 83 5.14 -18.68 5.11
CA ASP A 83 6.33 -18.59 4.26
C ASP A 83 6.26 -17.44 3.22
N GLU A 84 5.21 -16.62 3.26
CA GLU A 84 4.99 -15.53 2.30
C GLU A 84 5.47 -14.20 2.87
N GLU A 85 6.43 -13.56 2.19
CA GLU A 85 6.93 -12.26 2.61
C GLU A 85 5.85 -11.18 2.47
N ILE A 86 5.74 -10.34 3.48
CA ILE A 86 4.91 -9.15 3.51
C ILE A 86 5.77 -7.91 3.77
N PHE A 87 5.35 -6.77 3.23
CA PHE A 87 6.13 -5.54 3.25
C PHE A 87 5.19 -4.33 3.37
N VAL A 88 5.75 -3.15 3.64
CA VAL A 88 5.04 -1.91 3.99
C VAL A 88 4.35 -1.94 5.36
N HIS A 89 3.39 -2.84 5.56
CA HIS A 89 2.68 -3.02 6.83
C HIS A 89 1.91 -4.36 6.83
N PRO A 90 1.45 -4.85 8.01
CA PRO A 90 0.56 -6.00 8.11
C PRO A 90 -0.69 -5.85 7.25
N ARG A 91 -1.11 -6.92 6.56
CA ARG A 91 -2.35 -6.90 5.76
C ARG A 91 -3.56 -6.89 6.67
N ASP A 92 -4.54 -6.06 6.36
CA ASP A 92 -5.82 -6.02 7.05
C ASP A 92 -6.73 -7.13 6.48
N PRO A 93 -7.18 -8.11 7.30
CA PRO A 93 -8.03 -9.21 6.84
C PRO A 93 -9.42 -8.76 6.35
N GLY A 94 -9.84 -7.53 6.68
CA GLY A 94 -11.06 -6.89 6.19
C GLY A 94 -10.89 -6.14 4.87
N VAL A 95 -9.65 -5.92 4.41
CA VAL A 95 -9.40 -5.32 3.10
C VAL A 95 -9.64 -6.35 2.01
N ARG A 96 -10.47 -5.98 1.03
CA ARG A 96 -10.78 -6.78 -0.14
C ARG A 96 -10.33 -6.05 -1.38
N VAL A 97 -9.73 -6.79 -2.32
CA VAL A 97 -9.39 -6.32 -3.67
C VAL A 97 -10.14 -7.19 -4.66
N ASP A 98 -11.15 -6.61 -5.32
CA ASP A 98 -11.87 -7.25 -6.43
C ASP A 98 -11.45 -6.64 -7.76
N ILE A 99 -11.11 -7.50 -8.72
CA ILE A 99 -10.76 -7.07 -10.08
C ILE A 99 -11.66 -7.78 -11.08
N LEU A 100 -12.48 -7.00 -11.78
CA LEU A 100 -13.49 -7.48 -12.72
C LEU A 100 -13.18 -7.00 -14.14
N ALA A 101 -13.32 -7.90 -15.12
CA ALA A 101 -13.40 -7.48 -16.52
C ALA A 101 -14.69 -6.71 -16.74
N SER A 102 -14.62 -5.69 -17.60
CA SER A 102 -15.77 -4.92 -18.01
C SER A 102 -15.68 -4.61 -19.51
N SER A 103 -16.84 -4.39 -20.11
CA SER A 103 -16.98 -3.88 -21.49
C SER A 103 -17.39 -2.40 -21.52
N ARG A 104 -17.41 -1.73 -20.36
CA ARG A 104 -17.69 -0.29 -20.28
C ARG A 104 -16.61 0.48 -21.03
N HIS A 105 -17.02 1.55 -21.70
CA HIS A 105 -16.11 2.45 -22.38
C HIS A 105 -15.50 3.41 -21.37
N VAL A 106 -14.18 3.37 -21.20
CA VAL A 106 -13.43 4.27 -20.31
C VAL A 106 -12.50 5.12 -21.15
N ARG A 107 -12.69 6.44 -21.08
CA ARG A 107 -11.82 7.43 -21.73
C ARG A 107 -11.20 8.33 -20.67
N ILE A 108 -9.89 8.56 -20.79
CA ILE A 108 -9.11 9.41 -19.88
C ILE A 108 -8.60 10.61 -20.64
N GLU A 109 -8.84 11.80 -20.10
CA GLU A 109 -8.36 13.07 -20.63
C GLU A 109 -7.46 13.79 -19.63
N VAL A 110 -6.41 14.42 -20.16
CA VAL A 110 -5.49 15.31 -19.44
C VAL A 110 -5.42 16.59 -20.25
N ASP A 111 -5.76 17.73 -19.64
CA ASP A 111 -5.84 19.04 -20.30
C ASP A 111 -6.64 19.04 -21.62
N GLY A 112 -7.74 18.27 -21.65
CA GLY A 112 -8.61 18.13 -22.82
C GLY A 112 -8.05 17.23 -23.95
N VAL A 113 -6.88 16.61 -23.75
CA VAL A 113 -6.30 15.63 -24.67
C VAL A 113 -6.63 14.22 -24.20
N THR A 114 -7.21 13.39 -25.07
CA THR A 114 -7.44 11.97 -24.78
C THR A 114 -6.12 11.21 -24.73
N VAL A 115 -5.77 10.71 -23.54
CA VAL A 115 -4.54 9.94 -23.29
C VAL A 115 -4.82 8.43 -23.27
N ALA A 116 -6.04 8.02 -22.97
CA ALA A 116 -6.46 6.62 -23.07
C ALA A 116 -7.93 6.50 -23.48
N ASP A 117 -8.26 5.47 -24.25
CA ASP A 117 -9.62 5.15 -24.69
C ASP A 117 -9.76 3.63 -24.84
N SER A 118 -10.53 2.99 -23.96
CA SER A 118 -10.63 1.53 -23.88
C SER A 118 -12.08 1.06 -23.70
N VAL A 119 -12.41 -0.07 -24.33
CA VAL A 119 -13.68 -0.81 -24.15
C VAL A 119 -13.49 -2.16 -23.46
N ARG A 120 -12.31 -2.38 -22.88
CA ARG A 120 -11.91 -3.63 -22.22
C ARG A 120 -11.13 -3.39 -20.92
N PRO A 121 -11.59 -2.49 -20.03
CA PRO A 121 -10.89 -2.22 -18.78
C PRO A 121 -11.02 -3.37 -17.78
N ARG A 122 -10.09 -3.40 -16.82
CA ARG A 122 -10.25 -4.07 -15.53
C ARG A 122 -10.64 -3.04 -14.47
N LEU A 123 -11.80 -3.19 -13.87
CA LEU A 123 -12.24 -2.35 -12.76
C LEU A 123 -11.75 -2.98 -11.47
N LEU A 124 -10.94 -2.23 -10.72
CA LEU A 124 -10.42 -2.61 -9.42
C LEU A 124 -11.21 -1.88 -8.33
N PHE A 125 -11.82 -2.66 -7.44
CA PHE A 125 -12.50 -2.21 -6.24
C PHE A 125 -11.66 -2.61 -5.04
N GLU A 126 -11.32 -1.64 -4.20
CA GLU A 126 -10.54 -1.86 -2.99
C GLU A 126 -11.23 -1.20 -1.81
N THR A 127 -11.30 -1.91 -0.68
CA THR A 127 -11.98 -1.42 0.53
C THR A 127 -11.50 -0.01 0.88
N GLY A 128 -12.43 0.95 0.93
CA GLY A 128 -12.15 2.33 1.33
C GLY A 128 -11.49 3.21 0.26
N LEU A 129 -11.29 2.73 -0.97
CA LEU A 129 -10.68 3.50 -2.07
C LEU A 129 -11.63 3.68 -3.26
N PRO A 130 -11.45 4.75 -4.06
CA PRO A 130 -12.20 4.91 -5.30
C PRO A 130 -11.89 3.79 -6.30
N THR A 131 -12.86 3.48 -7.16
CA THR A 131 -12.66 2.51 -8.25
C THR A 131 -11.53 2.96 -9.17
N ARG A 132 -10.58 2.06 -9.43
CA ARG A 132 -9.51 2.29 -10.40
C ARG A 132 -9.78 1.53 -11.69
N TYR A 133 -9.55 2.21 -12.80
CA TYR A 133 -9.72 1.65 -14.14
C TYR A 133 -8.34 1.29 -14.68
N TYR A 134 -8.03 0.00 -14.72
CA TYR A 134 -6.80 -0.50 -15.33
C TYR A 134 -7.05 -0.81 -16.80
N LEU A 135 -6.29 -0.15 -17.66
CA LEU A 135 -6.44 -0.17 -19.10
C LEU A 135 -5.27 -0.92 -19.73
N PRO A 136 -5.50 -1.70 -20.80
CA PRO A 136 -4.41 -2.26 -21.60
C PRO A 136 -3.51 -1.15 -22.13
N LYS A 137 -2.19 -1.31 -22.06
CA LYS A 137 -1.22 -0.34 -22.61
C LYS A 137 -1.45 -0.05 -24.11
N THR A 138 -2.05 -0.97 -24.86
CA THR A 138 -2.43 -0.79 -26.27
C THR A 138 -3.55 0.22 -26.49
N ASP A 139 -4.31 0.54 -25.45
CA ASP A 139 -5.46 1.46 -25.47
C ASP A 139 -5.04 2.84 -24.90
N VAL A 140 -3.73 3.03 -24.68
CA VAL A 140 -3.11 4.22 -24.10
C VAL A 140 -2.15 4.84 -25.12
N ARG A 141 -2.15 6.17 -25.21
CA ARG A 141 -1.19 6.96 -25.99
C ARG A 141 0.18 6.93 -25.31
N LEU A 142 0.90 5.83 -25.47
CA LEU A 142 2.24 5.63 -24.88
C LEU A 142 3.26 6.68 -25.36
N ASP A 143 3.03 7.32 -26.52
CA ASP A 143 3.84 8.43 -27.02
C ASP A 143 3.74 9.71 -26.19
N LEU A 144 2.72 9.81 -25.32
CA LEU A 144 2.57 10.90 -24.35
C LEU A 144 3.12 10.54 -22.97
N LEU A 145 3.58 9.30 -22.76
CA LEU A 145 4.10 8.84 -21.47
C LEU A 145 5.61 8.95 -21.40
N GLU A 146 6.09 9.46 -20.28
CA GLU A 146 7.52 9.47 -19.93
C GLU A 146 7.74 8.58 -18.70
N PRO A 147 8.74 7.67 -18.72
CA PRO A 147 9.03 6.85 -17.55
C PRO A 147 9.43 7.72 -16.36
N SER A 148 9.04 7.29 -15.17
CA SER A 148 9.44 7.91 -13.90
C SER A 148 10.25 6.92 -13.07
N ASP A 149 11.21 7.43 -12.32
CA ASP A 149 11.95 6.65 -11.33
C ASP A 149 11.12 6.41 -10.04
N THR A 150 9.92 7.01 -9.95
CA THR A 150 9.02 6.82 -8.83
C THR A 150 8.54 5.37 -8.76
N VAL A 151 8.71 4.78 -7.58
CA VAL A 151 8.22 3.44 -7.24
C VAL A 151 7.47 3.54 -5.93
N THR A 152 6.32 2.87 -5.85
CA THR A 152 5.58 2.72 -4.59
C THR A 152 5.29 1.26 -4.31
N HIS A 153 5.15 0.93 -3.03
CA HIS A 153 4.85 -0.41 -2.59
C HIS A 153 3.46 -0.46 -1.97
N CYS A 154 2.70 -1.50 -2.33
CA CYS A 154 1.39 -1.78 -1.77
C CYS A 154 1.37 -3.23 -1.24
N PRO A 155 0.98 -3.46 0.03
CA PRO A 155 0.97 -4.81 0.62
C PRO A 155 -0.03 -5.76 -0.05
N TYR A 156 -0.97 -5.24 -0.86
CA TYR A 156 -2.01 -6.02 -1.54
C TYR A 156 -1.78 -6.17 -3.05
N LYS A 157 -0.91 -5.35 -3.66
CA LYS A 157 -0.74 -5.31 -5.12
C LYS A 157 0.67 -5.56 -5.56
N GLY A 158 1.67 -5.34 -4.71
CA GLY A 158 3.07 -5.41 -5.09
C GLY A 158 3.69 -4.03 -5.29
N THR A 159 4.69 -4.00 -6.15
CA THR A 159 5.46 -2.80 -6.49
C THR A 159 4.87 -2.14 -7.74
N ALA A 160 4.51 -0.86 -7.62
CA ALA A 160 4.00 -0.05 -8.70
C ALA A 160 5.12 0.79 -9.32
N GLY A 161 5.22 0.77 -10.65
CA GLY A 161 6.05 1.70 -11.42
C GLY A 161 5.20 2.81 -12.01
N TYR A 162 5.78 4.01 -12.15
CA TYR A 162 5.06 5.22 -12.57
C TYR A 162 5.53 5.76 -13.92
N HIS A 163 4.63 6.46 -14.60
CA HIS A 163 4.92 7.28 -15.77
C HIS A 163 4.26 8.64 -15.60
N SER A 164 4.93 9.66 -16.13
CA SER A 164 4.41 11.02 -16.25
C SER A 164 3.72 11.21 -17.61
N VAL A 165 2.81 12.17 -17.72
CA VAL A 165 2.15 12.50 -19.00
C VAL A 165 2.63 13.86 -19.49
N ARG A 166 3.15 13.92 -20.72
CA ARG A 166 3.55 15.16 -21.39
C ARG A 166 2.47 15.63 -22.36
N ILE A 167 1.92 16.82 -22.12
CA ILE A 167 0.97 17.47 -23.04
C ILE A 167 1.56 18.82 -23.47
N GLY A 168 2.03 18.89 -24.72
CA GLY A 168 2.78 20.06 -25.18
C GLY A 168 4.03 20.28 -24.33
N ASP A 169 4.15 21.45 -23.72
CA ASP A 169 5.28 21.79 -22.83
C ASP A 169 5.02 21.41 -21.36
N GLU A 170 3.80 21.01 -21.00
CA GLU A 170 3.41 20.68 -19.63
C GLU A 170 3.65 19.19 -19.30
N LEU A 171 4.26 18.93 -18.14
CA LEU A 171 4.53 17.59 -17.62
C LEU A 171 3.73 17.35 -16.35
N HIS A 172 2.85 16.35 -16.41
CA HIS A 172 2.10 15.84 -15.26
C HIS A 172 2.83 14.65 -14.65
N TRP A 173 3.54 14.93 -13.56
CA TRP A 173 4.37 13.95 -12.86
C TRP A 173 3.54 12.80 -12.26
N ASP A 174 4.02 11.56 -12.46
CA ASP A 174 3.52 10.35 -11.80
C ASP A 174 2.01 10.14 -11.91
N LEU A 175 1.42 10.56 -13.04
CA LEU A 175 -0.02 10.53 -13.26
C LEU A 175 -0.53 9.13 -13.61
N VAL A 176 0.35 8.25 -14.08
CA VAL A 176 0.05 6.88 -14.50
C VAL A 176 0.87 5.91 -13.68
N TRP A 177 0.27 4.81 -13.23
CA TRP A 177 1.01 3.70 -12.62
C TRP A 177 0.54 2.36 -13.14
N GLY A 178 1.38 1.35 -12.96
CA GLY A 178 1.05 -0.04 -13.27
C GLY A 178 1.87 -1.00 -12.42
N TYR A 179 1.49 -2.28 -12.49
CA TYR A 179 2.17 -3.37 -11.80
C TYR A 179 2.64 -4.38 -12.85
N ASP A 180 3.96 -4.45 -13.07
CA ASP A 180 4.52 -5.43 -14.00
C ASP A 180 4.59 -6.83 -13.37
N THR A 181 4.78 -6.91 -12.05
CA THR A 181 4.80 -8.15 -11.27
C THR A 181 3.93 -8.01 -10.02
N PRO A 182 2.59 -7.95 -10.17
CA PRO A 182 1.70 -7.83 -9.02
C PRO A 182 1.67 -9.10 -8.17
N LEU A 183 1.25 -8.95 -6.91
CA LEU A 183 0.95 -10.07 -6.01
C LEU A 183 -0.18 -10.96 -6.57
N PRO A 184 -0.27 -12.25 -6.16
CA PRO A 184 -1.24 -13.22 -6.67
C PRO A 184 -2.68 -12.70 -6.74
N GLU A 185 -3.14 -12.01 -5.69
CA GLU A 185 -4.49 -11.45 -5.55
C GLU A 185 -4.80 -10.38 -6.60
N SER A 186 -3.75 -9.74 -7.13
CA SER A 186 -3.81 -8.64 -8.08
C SER A 186 -3.33 -9.01 -9.48
N GLN A 187 -3.11 -10.29 -9.79
CA GLN A 187 -2.60 -10.73 -11.11
C GLN A 187 -3.46 -10.29 -12.30
N LYS A 188 -4.76 -10.06 -12.10
CA LYS A 188 -5.67 -9.62 -13.17
C LYS A 188 -5.35 -8.23 -13.74
N ILE A 189 -4.51 -7.43 -13.07
CA ILE A 189 -4.04 -6.12 -13.55
C ILE A 189 -2.59 -6.14 -14.05
N ILE A 190 -1.97 -7.31 -14.19
CA ILE A 190 -0.58 -7.42 -14.67
C ILE A 190 -0.39 -6.72 -16.02
N GLY A 191 0.63 -5.85 -16.09
CA GLY A 191 0.98 -5.11 -17.30
C GLY A 191 -0.07 -4.09 -17.77
N LEU A 192 -1.16 -3.89 -17.02
CA LEU A 192 -2.14 -2.82 -17.25
C LEU A 192 -1.70 -1.55 -16.51
N VAL A 193 -2.27 -0.42 -16.91
CA VAL A 193 -2.00 0.88 -16.27
C VAL A 193 -3.28 1.57 -15.83
N ALA A 194 -3.20 2.31 -14.74
CA ALA A 194 -4.27 3.17 -14.24
C ALA A 194 -3.78 4.62 -14.14
N PHE A 195 -4.72 5.55 -14.09
CA PHE A 195 -4.47 6.98 -13.96
C PHE A 195 -4.93 7.47 -12.61
N LEU A 196 -4.32 8.55 -12.10
CA LEU A 196 -4.75 9.17 -10.86
C LEU A 196 -6.03 9.97 -11.13
N ASN A 197 -7.19 9.31 -10.95
CA ASN A 197 -8.53 9.86 -11.20
C ASN A 197 -8.74 11.26 -10.60
N GLU A 198 -8.04 11.59 -9.51
CA GLU A 198 -8.13 12.87 -8.81
C GLU A 198 -7.51 14.03 -9.59
N LYS A 199 -6.69 13.72 -10.59
CA LYS A 199 -5.97 14.70 -11.42
C LYS A 199 -6.30 14.59 -12.91
N VAL A 200 -7.18 13.67 -13.32
CA VAL A 200 -7.58 13.48 -14.73
C VAL A 200 -9.08 13.53 -14.88
N ASP A 201 -9.55 13.79 -16.09
CA ASP A 201 -10.97 13.65 -16.42
C ASP A 201 -11.23 12.21 -16.88
N VAL A 202 -12.10 11.52 -16.15
CA VAL A 202 -12.49 10.14 -16.43
C VAL A 202 -13.91 10.14 -16.99
N TYR A 203 -14.07 9.65 -18.21
CA TYR A 203 -15.39 9.40 -18.80
C TYR A 203 -15.67 7.90 -18.76
N VAL A 204 -16.87 7.53 -18.31
CA VAL A 204 -17.36 6.15 -18.36
C VAL A 204 -18.67 6.11 -19.12
N ASP A 205 -18.69 5.35 -20.20
CA ASP A 205 -19.82 5.26 -21.14
C ASP A 205 -20.27 6.65 -21.64
N GLY A 206 -19.29 7.52 -21.90
CA GLY A 206 -19.50 8.90 -22.34
C GLY A 206 -19.88 9.91 -21.24
N VAL A 207 -20.03 9.46 -19.99
CA VAL A 207 -20.39 10.32 -18.85
C VAL A 207 -19.14 10.70 -18.07
N LEU A 208 -18.87 12.01 -17.92
CA LEU A 208 -17.80 12.52 -17.06
C LEU A 208 -18.08 12.14 -15.60
N GLN A 209 -17.09 11.55 -14.93
CA GLN A 209 -17.16 11.18 -13.53
C GLN A 209 -16.63 12.30 -12.65
N ASP A 210 -17.16 12.41 -11.43
CA ASP A 210 -16.59 13.28 -10.41
C ASP A 210 -15.18 12.81 -10.02
N ARG A 211 -14.26 13.76 -9.85
CA ARG A 211 -12.92 13.46 -9.32
C ARG A 211 -13.05 13.04 -7.86
N PRO A 212 -12.60 11.83 -7.47
CA PRO A 212 -12.71 11.39 -6.10
C PRO A 212 -11.83 12.23 -5.18
N LYS A 213 -12.11 12.22 -3.88
CA LYS A 213 -11.20 12.71 -2.84
C LYS A 213 -10.60 11.51 -2.12
N SER A 214 -9.31 11.30 -2.25
CA SER A 214 -8.63 10.20 -1.57
C SER A 214 -7.37 10.68 -0.86
N LYS A 215 -6.71 9.76 -0.15
CA LYS A 215 -5.41 10.04 0.49
C LYS A 215 -4.27 10.32 -0.50
N PHE A 216 -4.52 10.16 -1.80
CA PHE A 216 -3.52 10.31 -2.87
C PHE A 216 -3.58 11.68 -3.58
N GLY A 217 -4.54 12.55 -3.23
CA GLY A 217 -4.77 13.85 -3.87
C GLY A 217 -6.24 14.10 -4.14
#